data_AF-A0A1L9WTY4-F1
#
_entry.id   AF-A0A1L9WTY4-F1
#
_cell.length_a   1.000
_cell.length_b   1.000
_cell.length_c   1.000
_cell.angle_alpha   90.00
_cell.angle_beta   90.00
_cell.angle_gamma   90.00
#
_symmetry.space_group_name_H-M   'P 1'
#
loop_
_entity.id
_entity.type
_entity.pdbx_description
1 polymer ?
#
loop_
_entity_poly.entity_id
_entity_poly.type
_entity_poly.pdbx_seq_one_letter_code
_entity_poly.pdbx_strand_id
1 'polypeptide(L)'
;MSHRFMTHVSIGRFNFELCADLYNQIFEIGWKGSGRSWGQLPTWWQHFQPTDAEASHYHPWMIEFLKRVYYHPESPPFFYYVGNLSSGEYLVDEHVNGLAEAHDCFLYLHHSTGWMSGDEYGILFDQVACKATFVTHCEDNLDRINTGYGWKPLEDIYRTYLATITSRKVEVQQWPSGRWEWETDTDQLGHSSIETIGPWRFHTYTPTDVQLAVAALRELLNVIEARLPPSAAVTTATAATIAGTSDSSNLAMLPWAVPSVREETRILPNSFAGAFCDATATTCMTSTRRSFWYLAPGIRLPMIAESRAQPFRDYEYAPWYLRELPRLRPIRPTLLLVADPEDSSSSSSPPMAVPDPGIDLNDFLTSRRQVSLPVPARPAGLYLSRDDSGNRAWESGCHLLLPFSIGEQGWVRRSDGTIMGREYTDDILPGPGKSNSELYQCV
;
A
#
# COMPACT_ATOMS: atom_id res chain seq x y z
N MET A 1 8.57 19.63 -35.83
CA MET A 1 9.46 18.47 -36.12
C MET A 1 10.43 18.28 -34.97
N SER A 2 10.27 17.14 -34.28
CA SER A 2 11.32 16.33 -33.63
C SER A 2 12.19 16.96 -32.53
N HIS A 3 11.81 16.74 -31.27
CA HIS A 3 12.81 16.56 -30.21
C HIS A 3 12.61 15.32 -29.31
N ARG A 4 11.64 14.43 -29.62
CA ARG A 4 11.47 13.15 -28.93
C ARG A 4 11.84 11.90 -29.74
N PHE A 5 12.14 12.04 -31.03
CA PHE A 5 12.27 10.89 -31.94
C PHE A 5 13.69 10.36 -32.20
N MET A 6 14.75 10.86 -31.54
CA MET A 6 16.12 10.42 -31.86
C MET A 6 17.06 10.25 -30.65
N THR A 7 16.55 9.71 -29.56
CA THR A 7 17.41 8.96 -28.63
C THR A 7 16.94 7.52 -28.67
N HIS A 8 17.84 6.58 -28.95
CA HIS A 8 17.58 5.14 -29.01
C HIS A 8 16.79 4.64 -27.78
N VAL A 9 15.46 4.73 -27.83
CA VAL A 9 14.60 3.98 -26.92
C VAL A 9 14.70 2.55 -27.41
N SER A 10 15.38 1.73 -26.62
CA SER A 10 15.32 0.28 -26.77
C SER A 10 13.84 -0.10 -26.87
N ILE A 11 13.40 -0.60 -28.02
CA ILE A 11 12.05 -1.15 -28.18
C ILE A 11 11.90 -2.22 -27.10
N GLY A 12 11.11 -1.92 -26.07
CA GLY A 12 10.78 -2.88 -25.03
C GLY A 12 10.07 -4.04 -25.71
N ARG A 13 10.47 -5.28 -25.44
CA ARG A 13 9.78 -6.43 -26.01
C ARG A 13 8.48 -6.67 -25.24
N PHE A 14 7.33 -6.41 -25.87
CA PHE A 14 6.03 -6.77 -25.30
C PHE A 14 5.81 -8.28 -25.39
N ASN A 15 5.75 -8.97 -24.25
CA ASN A 15 5.44 -10.39 -24.21
C ASN A 15 3.92 -10.62 -24.24
N PHE A 16 3.33 -10.42 -25.42
CA PHE A 16 1.88 -10.49 -25.62
C PHE A 16 1.27 -11.85 -25.25
N GLU A 17 2.01 -12.95 -25.43
CA GLU A 17 1.55 -14.31 -25.09
C GLU A 17 1.37 -14.44 -23.58
N LEU A 18 2.42 -14.11 -22.81
CA LEU A 18 2.37 -14.14 -21.35
C LEU A 18 1.31 -13.17 -20.81
N CYS A 19 1.21 -11.96 -21.37
CA CYS A 19 0.22 -10.99 -20.94
C CYS A 19 -1.20 -11.50 -21.18
N ALA A 20 -1.45 -12.13 -22.34
CA ALA A 20 -2.76 -12.71 -22.65
C ALA A 20 -3.10 -13.89 -21.74
N ASP A 21 -2.13 -14.76 -21.45
CA ASP A 21 -2.32 -15.89 -20.53
C ASP A 21 -2.65 -15.43 -19.10
N LEU A 22 -1.94 -14.41 -18.60
CA LEU A 22 -2.20 -13.82 -17.28
C LEU A 22 -3.56 -13.12 -17.23
N TYR A 23 -3.88 -12.35 -18.27
CA TYR A 23 -5.19 -11.69 -18.38
C TYR A 23 -6.32 -12.72 -18.37
N ASN A 24 -6.23 -13.76 -19.20
CA ASN A 24 -7.28 -14.77 -19.32
C ASN A 24 -7.46 -15.57 -18.03
N GLN A 25 -6.39 -15.80 -17.26
CA GLN A 25 -6.48 -16.41 -15.92
C GLN A 25 -7.25 -15.53 -14.94
N ILE A 26 -6.94 -14.23 -14.87
CA ILE A 26 -7.65 -13.28 -14.00
C ILE A 26 -9.13 -13.18 -14.42
N PHE A 27 -9.39 -13.05 -15.72
CA PHE A 27 -10.73 -13.01 -16.29
C PHE A 27 -11.51 -14.28 -15.92
N GLU A 28 -10.91 -15.45 -16.05
CA GLU A 28 -11.54 -16.74 -15.71
C GLU A 28 -11.92 -16.82 -14.23
N ILE A 29 -11.03 -16.35 -13.34
CA ILE A 29 -11.29 -16.29 -11.90
C ILE A 29 -12.51 -15.41 -11.60
N GLY A 30 -12.54 -14.18 -12.13
CA GLY A 30 -13.65 -13.25 -11.95
C GLY A 30 -14.96 -13.76 -12.55
N TRP A 31 -14.90 -14.35 -13.76
CA TRP A 31 -16.05 -14.89 -14.47
C TRP A 31 -16.70 -16.06 -13.72
N LYS A 32 -15.92 -17.10 -13.41
CA LYS A 32 -16.40 -18.29 -12.67
C LYS A 32 -16.82 -17.92 -11.26
N GLY A 33 -16.04 -17.07 -10.61
CA GLY A 33 -16.31 -16.63 -9.26
C GLY A 33 -17.60 -15.81 -9.17
N SER A 34 -18.04 -15.15 -10.24
CA SER A 34 -19.37 -14.54 -10.33
C SER A 34 -20.53 -15.54 -10.51
N GLY A 35 -20.27 -16.85 -10.45
CA GLY A 35 -21.28 -17.90 -10.63
C GLY A 35 -21.65 -18.17 -12.09
N ARG A 36 -20.91 -17.62 -13.06
CA ARG A 36 -21.17 -17.83 -14.49
C ARG A 36 -20.53 -19.12 -14.97
N SER A 37 -21.21 -19.83 -15.88
CA SER A 37 -20.66 -21.03 -16.51
C SER A 37 -19.54 -20.67 -17.48
N TRP A 38 -18.52 -21.52 -17.53
CA TRP A 38 -17.45 -21.38 -18.51
C TRP A 38 -17.90 -21.98 -19.84
N GLY A 39 -17.83 -21.17 -20.91
CA GLY A 39 -18.21 -21.55 -22.26
C GLY A 39 -17.22 -21.03 -23.28
N GLN A 40 -17.57 -21.11 -24.57
CA GLN A 40 -16.80 -20.43 -25.61
C GLN A 40 -17.07 -18.92 -25.52
N LEU A 41 -16.12 -18.19 -24.96
CA LEU A 41 -16.14 -16.73 -24.94
C LEU A 41 -15.38 -16.19 -26.16
N PRO A 42 -15.89 -15.15 -26.84
CA PRO A 42 -15.17 -14.52 -27.91
C PRO A 42 -13.93 -13.79 -27.36
N THR A 43 -12.92 -13.64 -28.19
CA THR A 43 -11.80 -12.74 -27.88
C THR A 43 -12.21 -11.29 -28.15
N TRP A 44 -11.47 -10.34 -27.57
CA TRP A 44 -11.68 -8.90 -27.82
C TRP A 44 -11.74 -8.61 -29.32
N TRP A 45 -10.79 -9.17 -30.09
CA TRP A 45 -10.74 -8.99 -31.54
C TRP A 45 -11.95 -9.57 -32.28
N GLN A 46 -12.45 -10.73 -31.84
CA GLN A 46 -13.63 -11.37 -32.43
C GLN A 46 -14.92 -10.61 -32.13
N HIS A 47 -14.99 -9.98 -30.95
CA HIS A 47 -16.14 -9.20 -30.52
C HIS A 47 -16.24 -7.86 -31.27
N PHE A 48 -15.15 -7.08 -31.27
CA PHE A 48 -15.16 -5.73 -31.85
C PHE A 48 -14.92 -5.69 -33.36
N GLN A 49 -14.19 -6.66 -33.91
CA GLN A 49 -13.90 -6.75 -35.34
C GLN A 49 -13.40 -5.42 -35.95
N PRO A 50 -12.31 -4.84 -35.41
CA PRO A 50 -11.83 -3.53 -35.85
C PRO A 50 -11.50 -3.55 -37.35
N THR A 51 -11.82 -2.46 -38.02
CA THR A 51 -11.48 -2.21 -39.43
C THR A 51 -9.97 -2.06 -39.61
N ASP A 52 -9.47 -2.20 -40.85
CA ASP A 52 -8.04 -2.00 -41.15
C ASP A 52 -7.55 -0.59 -40.75
N ALA A 53 -8.43 0.41 -40.83
CA ALA A 53 -8.12 1.77 -40.40
C ALA A 53 -7.92 1.84 -38.87
N GLU A 54 -8.87 1.31 -38.09
CA GLU A 54 -8.76 1.25 -36.62
C GLU A 54 -7.55 0.41 -36.19
N ALA A 55 -7.34 -0.75 -36.81
CA ALA A 55 -6.22 -1.63 -36.53
C ALA A 55 -4.86 -0.97 -36.82
N SER A 56 -4.80 0.00 -37.73
CA SER A 56 -3.56 0.71 -38.07
C SER A 56 -3.02 1.58 -36.93
N HIS A 57 -3.86 1.93 -35.95
CA HIS A 57 -3.45 2.66 -34.75
C HIS A 57 -2.80 1.75 -33.69
N TYR A 58 -2.88 0.41 -33.85
CA TYR A 58 -2.33 -0.54 -32.89
C TYR A 58 -0.97 -1.09 -33.33
N HIS A 59 -0.04 -1.16 -32.38
CA HIS A 59 1.21 -1.87 -32.57
C HIS A 59 0.94 -3.35 -32.89
N PRO A 60 1.69 -4.01 -33.79
CA PRO A 60 1.44 -5.40 -34.19
C PRO A 60 1.36 -6.40 -33.02
N TRP A 61 2.15 -6.20 -31.98
CA TRP A 61 2.08 -7.05 -30.78
C TRP A 61 0.81 -6.81 -29.94
N MET A 62 0.27 -5.59 -29.93
CA MET A 62 -1.02 -5.30 -29.29
C MET A 62 -2.17 -6.00 -30.04
N ILE A 63 -2.12 -6.00 -31.37
CA ILE A 63 -3.08 -6.77 -32.19
C ILE A 63 -3.03 -8.26 -31.81
N GLU A 64 -1.84 -8.83 -31.68
CA GLU A 64 -1.69 -10.24 -31.29
C GLU A 64 -2.17 -10.53 -29.86
N PHE A 65 -2.01 -9.58 -28.92
CA PHE A 65 -2.60 -9.65 -27.59
C PHE A 65 -4.14 -9.64 -27.64
N LEU A 66 -4.73 -8.65 -28.33
CA LEU A 66 -6.19 -8.47 -28.44
C LEU A 66 -6.90 -9.64 -29.14
N LYS A 67 -6.20 -10.35 -30.04
CA LYS A 67 -6.69 -11.59 -30.66
C LYS A 67 -6.80 -12.76 -29.69
N ARG A 68 -6.11 -12.74 -28.55
CA ARG A 68 -6.01 -13.85 -27.59
C ARG A 68 -6.82 -13.65 -26.31
N VAL A 69 -7.01 -12.41 -25.89
CA VAL A 69 -7.70 -12.09 -24.63
C VAL A 69 -9.21 -12.17 -24.76
N TYR A 70 -9.87 -12.77 -23.77
CA TYR A 70 -11.32 -12.89 -23.72
C TYR A 70 -12.00 -11.54 -23.46
N TYR A 71 -13.18 -11.38 -24.05
CA TYR A 71 -14.04 -10.24 -23.81
C TYR A 71 -15.50 -10.67 -23.76
N HIS A 72 -16.27 -10.06 -22.86
CA HIS A 72 -17.72 -10.22 -22.83
C HIS A 72 -18.36 -8.94 -22.28
N PRO A 73 -19.44 -8.40 -22.88
CA PRO A 73 -20.06 -7.15 -22.42
C PRO A 73 -20.61 -7.26 -20.99
N GLU A 74 -21.05 -8.46 -20.59
CA GLU A 74 -21.53 -8.74 -19.22
C GLU A 74 -20.44 -9.29 -18.29
N SER A 75 -19.16 -9.21 -18.68
CA SER A 75 -18.08 -9.57 -17.77
C SER A 75 -18.07 -8.62 -16.59
N PRO A 76 -17.85 -9.13 -15.36
CA PRO A 76 -17.65 -8.24 -14.23
C PRO A 76 -16.35 -7.46 -14.41
N PRO A 77 -16.09 -6.39 -13.63
CA PRO A 77 -14.79 -5.75 -13.56
C PRO A 77 -13.61 -6.74 -13.55
N PHE A 78 -12.53 -6.39 -14.25
CA PHE A 78 -11.38 -7.28 -14.44
C PHE A 78 -10.64 -7.56 -13.13
N PHE A 79 -10.49 -6.53 -12.29
CA PHE A 79 -9.89 -6.61 -10.97
C PHE A 79 -10.49 -5.51 -10.07
N TYR A 80 -10.19 -5.53 -8.77
CA TYR A 80 -10.83 -4.63 -7.79
C TYR A 80 -10.76 -3.13 -8.18
N TYR A 81 -9.62 -2.66 -8.71
CA TYR A 81 -9.40 -1.25 -9.07
C TYR A 81 -9.62 -0.93 -10.56
N VAL A 82 -9.79 -1.95 -11.40
CA VAL A 82 -9.81 -1.80 -12.86
C VAL A 82 -10.92 -2.62 -13.51
N GLY A 83 -11.67 -1.95 -14.37
CA GLY A 83 -12.67 -2.56 -15.23
C GLY A 83 -12.05 -3.39 -16.36
N ASN A 84 -12.91 -3.89 -17.22
CA ASN A 84 -12.50 -4.70 -18.37
C ASN A 84 -11.68 -3.89 -19.38
N LEU A 85 -11.12 -4.60 -20.37
CA LEU A 85 -10.50 -3.95 -21.51
C LEU A 85 -11.46 -2.92 -22.11
N SER A 86 -10.92 -1.74 -22.42
CA SER A 86 -11.68 -0.68 -23.08
C SER A 86 -12.24 -1.17 -24.42
N SER A 87 -13.39 -0.63 -24.81
CA SER A 87 -13.99 -0.95 -26.11
C SER A 87 -13.14 -0.41 -27.26
N GLY A 88 -13.37 -0.91 -28.48
CA GLY A 88 -12.64 -0.47 -29.67
C GLY A 88 -12.62 1.05 -29.87
N GLU A 89 -13.73 1.73 -29.57
CA GLU A 89 -13.87 3.19 -29.69
C GLU A 89 -13.07 3.98 -28.63
N TYR A 90 -12.85 3.40 -27.44
CA TYR A 90 -12.18 4.08 -26.32
C TYR A 90 -10.75 3.56 -26.06
N LEU A 91 -10.27 2.58 -26.84
CA LEU A 91 -8.96 1.99 -26.63
C LEU A 91 -7.83 2.95 -27.03
N VAL A 92 -8.00 3.71 -28.11
CA VAL A 92 -7.12 4.83 -28.47
C VAL A 92 -7.69 6.09 -27.81
N ASP A 93 -6.95 6.63 -26.86
CA ASP A 93 -7.44 7.77 -26.07
C ASP A 93 -7.01 9.09 -26.69
N GLU A 94 -7.90 9.75 -27.44
CA GLU A 94 -7.57 11.02 -28.10
C GLU A 94 -7.22 12.13 -27.11
N HIS A 95 -7.78 12.10 -25.90
CA HIS A 95 -7.57 13.13 -24.89
C HIS A 95 -6.13 13.07 -24.35
N VAL A 96 -5.69 11.89 -23.88
CA VAL A 96 -4.33 11.71 -23.37
C VAL A 96 -3.30 11.88 -24.48
N ASN A 97 -3.54 11.30 -25.66
CA ASN A 97 -2.64 11.45 -26.80
C ASN A 97 -2.56 12.91 -27.28
N GLY A 98 -3.66 13.67 -27.19
CA GLY A 98 -3.69 15.10 -27.45
C GLY A 98 -2.89 15.91 -26.44
N LEU A 99 -3.08 15.66 -25.14
CA LEU A 99 -2.35 16.35 -24.07
C LEU A 99 -0.84 16.07 -24.10
N ALA A 100 -0.43 14.86 -24.48
CA ALA A 100 0.97 14.46 -24.55
C ALA A 100 1.63 14.72 -25.92
N GLU A 101 0.90 15.30 -26.88
CA GLU A 101 1.32 15.42 -28.29
C GLU A 101 1.85 14.11 -28.89
N ALA A 102 1.28 12.99 -28.46
CA ALA A 102 1.76 11.65 -28.74
C ALA A 102 0.76 10.94 -29.64
N HIS A 103 0.89 11.08 -30.97
CA HIS A 103 -0.04 10.46 -31.92
C HIS A 103 -0.12 8.93 -31.74
N ASP A 104 -1.27 8.43 -31.26
CA ASP A 104 -1.59 7.01 -31.01
C ASP A 104 -0.57 6.26 -30.14
N CYS A 105 0.22 6.97 -29.34
CA CYS A 105 1.26 6.35 -28.52
C CYS A 105 0.66 5.59 -27.32
N PHE A 106 -0.41 6.14 -26.75
CA PHE A 106 -1.02 5.66 -25.53
C PHE A 106 -2.36 4.99 -25.81
N LEU A 107 -2.52 3.77 -25.29
CA LEU A 107 -3.78 3.06 -25.26
C LEU A 107 -4.36 3.09 -23.86
N TYR A 108 -5.64 3.43 -23.75
CA TYR A 108 -6.38 3.33 -22.50
C TYR A 108 -6.87 1.89 -22.34
N LEU A 109 -6.03 1.05 -21.76
CA LEU A 109 -6.21 -0.40 -21.80
C LEU A 109 -7.32 -0.88 -20.86
N HIS A 110 -7.36 -0.35 -19.64
CA HIS A 110 -8.41 -0.64 -18.65
C HIS A 110 -8.92 0.65 -18.03
N HIS A 111 -10.24 0.79 -17.95
CA HIS A 111 -10.85 1.87 -17.16
C HIS A 111 -10.78 1.56 -15.67
N SER A 112 -10.85 2.59 -14.82
CA SER A 112 -11.01 2.38 -13.39
C SER A 112 -12.43 1.91 -13.05
N THR A 113 -12.56 1.19 -11.93
CA THR A 113 -13.86 0.85 -11.33
C THR A 113 -14.51 2.03 -10.59
N GLY A 114 -13.86 3.19 -10.54
CA GLY A 114 -14.30 4.33 -9.74
C GLY A 114 -14.15 4.10 -8.24
N TRP A 115 -13.22 3.22 -7.86
CA TRP A 115 -13.01 2.80 -6.48
C TRP A 115 -12.64 3.96 -5.55
N MET A 116 -12.09 5.06 -6.09
CA MET A 116 -11.62 6.21 -5.32
C MET A 116 -12.50 7.47 -5.51
N SER A 117 -13.78 7.28 -5.86
CA SER A 117 -14.84 8.28 -6.14
C SER A 117 -15.10 8.56 -7.61
N GLY A 118 -14.43 7.86 -8.52
CA GLY A 118 -14.77 7.90 -9.96
C GLY A 118 -13.94 8.87 -10.78
N ASP A 119 -13.04 9.63 -10.15
CA ASP A 119 -12.13 10.56 -10.84
C ASP A 119 -10.89 9.83 -11.38
N GLU A 120 -10.78 8.52 -11.13
CA GLU A 120 -9.65 7.71 -11.54
C GLU A 120 -9.73 7.30 -13.01
N TYR A 121 -8.60 7.38 -13.72
CA TYR A 121 -8.49 6.99 -15.11
C TYR A 121 -8.41 5.47 -15.24
N GLY A 122 -7.32 4.83 -14.81
CA GLY A 122 -7.10 3.39 -14.98
C GLY A 122 -5.73 3.06 -15.57
N ILE A 123 -5.61 2.02 -16.38
CA ILE A 123 -4.33 1.56 -16.94
C ILE A 123 -4.12 2.17 -18.33
N LEU A 124 -3.07 2.98 -18.46
CA LEU A 124 -2.53 3.40 -19.75
C LEU A 124 -1.38 2.48 -20.19
N PHE A 125 -1.32 2.17 -21.48
CA PHE A 125 -0.26 1.39 -22.10
C PHE A 125 0.44 2.22 -23.19
N ASP A 126 1.77 2.24 -23.18
CA ASP A 126 2.62 2.95 -24.14
C ASP A 126 3.09 1.93 -25.17
N GLN A 127 2.61 2.11 -26.39
CA GLN A 127 2.90 1.23 -27.50
C GLN A 127 4.38 1.26 -27.92
N VAL A 128 5.09 2.37 -27.66
CA VAL A 128 6.50 2.56 -28.02
C VAL A 128 7.40 1.92 -26.96
N ALA A 129 7.17 2.22 -25.67
CA ALA A 129 7.95 1.66 -24.59
C ALA A 129 7.56 0.22 -24.23
N CYS A 130 6.37 -0.24 -24.69
CA CYS A 130 5.77 -1.53 -24.34
C CYS A 130 5.64 -1.72 -22.82
N LYS A 131 5.15 -0.67 -22.14
CA LYS A 131 4.93 -0.64 -20.70
C LYS A 131 3.56 -0.06 -20.39
N ALA A 132 3.11 -0.23 -19.15
CA ALA A 132 1.87 0.32 -18.65
C ALA A 132 2.05 0.99 -17.28
N THR A 133 1.11 1.83 -16.91
CA THR A 133 1.01 2.43 -15.59
C THR A 133 -0.45 2.67 -15.21
N PHE A 134 -0.75 2.66 -13.91
CA PHE A 134 -2.06 3.08 -13.41
C PHE A 134 -2.02 4.60 -13.21
N VAL A 135 -2.98 5.30 -13.81
CA VAL A 135 -3.16 6.74 -13.73
C VAL A 135 -4.40 7.02 -12.91
N THR A 136 -4.23 7.80 -11.83
CA THR A 136 -5.35 8.32 -11.05
C THR A 136 -6.01 9.45 -11.82
N HIS A 137 -5.41 10.64 -11.92
CA HIS A 137 -5.98 11.75 -12.69
C HIS A 137 -5.05 12.10 -13.85
N CYS A 138 -5.54 12.08 -15.09
CA CYS A 138 -4.70 12.24 -16.29
C CYS A 138 -3.98 13.60 -16.30
N GLU A 139 -4.69 14.68 -15.99
CA GLU A 139 -4.15 16.06 -15.99
C GLU A 139 -3.06 16.24 -14.93
N ASP A 140 -3.27 15.69 -13.73
CA ASP A 140 -2.33 15.80 -12.61
C ASP A 140 -1.09 14.90 -12.79
N ASN A 141 -1.16 13.94 -13.72
CA ASN A 141 -0.11 12.97 -13.97
C ASN A 141 0.56 13.17 -15.34
N LEU A 142 0.30 14.27 -16.06
CA LEU A 142 0.87 14.51 -17.39
C LEU A 142 2.39 14.43 -17.40
N ASP A 143 3.07 14.98 -16.40
CA ASP A 143 4.54 14.89 -16.32
C ASP A 143 5.02 13.45 -16.13
N ARG A 144 4.27 12.62 -15.40
CA ARG A 144 4.60 11.19 -15.23
C ARG A 144 4.33 10.39 -16.49
N ILE A 145 3.24 10.69 -17.19
CA ILE A 145 2.89 10.10 -18.48
C ILE A 145 4.00 10.46 -19.48
N ASN A 146 4.36 11.74 -19.57
CA ASN A 146 5.40 12.22 -20.44
C ASN A 146 6.74 11.57 -20.09
N THR A 147 7.22 11.65 -18.86
CA THR A 147 8.55 11.14 -18.48
C THR A 147 8.70 9.62 -18.51
N GLY A 148 7.60 8.85 -18.58
CA GLY A 148 7.66 7.39 -18.46
C GLY A 148 7.94 6.92 -17.02
N TYR A 149 7.76 7.78 -16.01
CA TYR A 149 8.06 7.46 -14.62
C TYR A 149 7.00 6.53 -14.01
N GLY A 150 7.45 5.44 -13.37
CA GLY A 150 6.56 4.45 -12.74
C GLY A 150 5.93 3.46 -13.72
N TRP A 151 6.35 3.48 -14.99
CA TRP A 151 5.89 2.54 -16.00
C TRP A 151 6.54 1.17 -15.82
N LYS A 152 5.73 0.12 -15.90
CA LYS A 152 6.14 -1.28 -15.69
C LYS A 152 5.74 -2.15 -16.90
N PRO A 153 6.44 -3.25 -17.18
CA PRO A 153 5.94 -4.26 -18.11
C PRO A 153 4.53 -4.70 -17.71
N LEU A 154 3.64 -4.89 -18.69
CA LEU A 154 2.23 -5.23 -18.43
C LEU A 154 2.12 -6.60 -17.71
N GLU A 155 3.00 -7.54 -18.04
CA GLU A 155 3.07 -8.84 -17.38
C GLU A 155 3.37 -8.73 -15.88
N ASP A 156 4.12 -7.72 -15.45
CA ASP A 156 4.42 -7.52 -14.02
C ASP A 156 3.17 -7.00 -13.29
N ILE A 157 2.39 -6.12 -13.93
CA ILE A 157 1.10 -5.63 -13.39
C ILE A 157 0.13 -6.80 -13.21
N TYR A 158 -0.08 -7.61 -14.26
CA TYR A 158 -0.99 -8.75 -14.17
C TYR A 158 -0.50 -9.83 -13.21
N ARG A 159 0.81 -10.10 -13.13
CA ARG A 159 1.37 -11.00 -12.10
C ARG A 159 1.07 -10.50 -10.69
N THR A 160 1.19 -9.21 -10.44
CA THR A 160 0.87 -8.62 -9.13
C THR A 160 -0.62 -8.80 -8.80
N TYR A 161 -1.52 -8.57 -9.75
CA TYR A 161 -2.96 -8.83 -9.53
C TYR A 161 -3.23 -10.30 -9.22
N LEU A 162 -2.65 -11.23 -9.99
CA LEU A 162 -2.81 -12.66 -9.74
C LEU A 162 -2.20 -13.11 -8.40
N ALA A 163 -1.05 -12.55 -8.00
CA ALA A 163 -0.44 -12.79 -6.70
C ALA A 163 -1.31 -12.25 -5.55
N THR A 164 -1.95 -11.10 -5.75
CA THR A 164 -2.91 -10.49 -4.81
C THR A 164 -4.16 -11.38 -4.65
N ILE A 165 -4.63 -11.99 -5.73
CA ILE A 165 -5.71 -12.98 -5.70
C ILE A 165 -5.26 -14.25 -4.95
N THR A 166 -4.08 -14.76 -5.29
CA THR A 166 -3.54 -16.01 -4.73
C THR A 166 -3.27 -15.91 -3.23
N SER A 167 -2.83 -14.73 -2.76
CA SER A 167 -2.64 -14.42 -1.34
C SER A 167 -3.95 -14.16 -0.59
N ARG A 168 -5.10 -14.20 -1.27
CA ARG A 168 -6.44 -13.86 -0.74
C ARG A 168 -6.55 -12.42 -0.25
N LYS A 169 -5.64 -11.55 -0.69
CA LYS A 169 -5.76 -10.11 -0.44
C LYS A 169 -6.91 -9.53 -1.24
N VAL A 170 -7.11 -10.04 -2.45
CA VAL A 170 -8.33 -9.88 -3.22
C VAL A 170 -8.98 -11.24 -3.40
N GLU A 171 -10.27 -11.36 -3.11
CA GLU A 171 -11.00 -12.61 -3.18
C GLU A 171 -12.25 -12.43 -4.04
N VAL A 172 -12.59 -13.44 -4.84
CA VAL A 172 -13.89 -13.44 -5.50
C VAL A 172 -14.94 -13.91 -4.51
N GLN A 173 -15.95 -13.08 -4.28
CA GLN A 173 -17.10 -13.47 -3.50
C GLN A 173 -18.27 -13.85 -4.42
N GLN A 174 -19.16 -14.73 -3.97
CA GLN A 174 -20.49 -14.89 -4.57
C GLN A 174 -21.50 -14.25 -3.64
N TRP A 175 -22.23 -13.23 -4.12
CA TRP A 175 -23.24 -12.59 -3.30
C TRP A 175 -24.59 -13.32 -3.43
N PRO A 176 -25.22 -13.73 -2.31
CA PRO A 176 -26.47 -14.50 -2.35
C PRO A 176 -27.63 -13.80 -3.07
N SER A 177 -27.63 -12.46 -3.13
CA SER A 177 -28.70 -11.65 -3.72
C SER A 177 -28.56 -11.42 -5.24
N GLY A 178 -27.47 -11.86 -5.87
CA GLY A 178 -27.21 -11.65 -7.30
C GLY A 178 -26.86 -10.20 -7.69
N ARG A 179 -26.66 -9.29 -6.71
CA ARG A 179 -26.14 -7.93 -6.91
C ARG A 179 -24.92 -7.72 -6.01
N TRP A 180 -23.87 -7.06 -6.52
CA TRP A 180 -22.64 -6.83 -5.75
C TRP A 180 -22.75 -5.56 -4.92
N GLU A 181 -23.39 -5.63 -3.77
CA GLU A 181 -23.36 -4.49 -2.85
C GLU A 181 -21.89 -4.14 -2.52
N TRP A 182 -21.57 -2.85 -2.55
CA TRP A 182 -20.28 -2.37 -2.04
C TRP A 182 -20.09 -2.92 -0.62
N GLU A 183 -18.84 -3.15 -0.21
CA GLU A 183 -18.51 -3.48 1.17
C GLU A 183 -18.80 -2.25 2.03
N THR A 184 -20.08 -2.05 2.39
CA THR A 184 -20.50 -1.00 3.30
C THR A 184 -20.07 -1.39 4.71
N ASP A 185 -18.81 -1.13 5.02
CA ASP A 185 -18.44 -0.68 6.36
C ASP A 185 -18.20 0.85 6.38
N THR A 186 -18.54 1.58 5.30
CA THR A 186 -18.27 3.02 5.20
C THR A 186 -19.49 3.84 4.73
N ASP A 187 -20.16 4.48 5.70
CA ASP A 187 -20.70 5.84 5.66
C ASP A 187 -21.47 6.38 4.43
N GLN A 188 -22.25 5.57 3.72
CA GLN A 188 -23.22 6.08 2.75
C GLN A 188 -24.65 6.12 3.31
N LEU A 189 -24.91 7.13 4.14
CA LEU A 189 -26.25 7.64 4.47
C LEU A 189 -26.89 8.42 3.28
N GLY A 190 -26.59 8.03 2.04
CA GLY A 190 -27.08 8.68 0.82
C GLY A 190 -27.79 7.66 -0.06
N HIS A 191 -28.99 8.01 -0.52
CA HIS A 191 -29.86 7.22 -1.40
C HIS A 191 -29.32 7.02 -2.84
N SER A 192 -28.02 6.91 -3.01
CA SER A 192 -27.36 6.74 -4.30
C SER A 192 -27.29 5.25 -4.61
N SER A 193 -27.89 4.81 -5.72
CA SER A 193 -27.63 3.48 -6.28
C SER A 193 -26.21 3.46 -6.83
N ILE A 194 -25.23 3.18 -5.97
CA ILE A 194 -23.82 3.13 -6.37
C ILE A 194 -23.55 1.82 -7.09
N GLU A 195 -22.74 1.93 -8.14
CA GLU A 195 -22.31 0.82 -8.95
C GLU A 195 -21.48 -0.16 -8.15
N THR A 196 -21.70 -1.41 -8.48
CA THR A 196 -21.31 -2.57 -7.72
C THR A 196 -19.93 -3.02 -8.22
N ILE A 197 -18.85 -2.87 -7.42
CA ILE A 197 -17.49 -3.33 -7.77
C ILE A 197 -17.43 -4.86 -7.62
N GLY A 198 -18.14 -5.57 -8.49
CA GLY A 198 -18.22 -7.03 -8.47
C GLY A 198 -17.07 -7.71 -9.22
N PRO A 199 -16.78 -8.99 -8.97
CA PRO A 199 -17.13 -9.80 -7.79
C PRO A 199 -16.03 -9.73 -6.72
N TRP A 200 -15.16 -8.73 -6.79
CA TRP A 200 -13.91 -8.67 -6.05
C TRP A 200 -14.12 -8.04 -4.68
N ARG A 201 -13.73 -8.77 -3.63
CA ARG A 201 -13.59 -8.24 -2.28
C ARG A 201 -12.13 -7.98 -1.98
N PHE A 202 -11.81 -6.81 -1.46
CA PHE A 202 -10.46 -6.46 -1.01
C PHE A 202 -10.38 -6.59 0.51
N HIS A 203 -9.46 -7.41 1.01
CA HIS A 203 -9.27 -7.60 2.44
C HIS A 203 -8.24 -6.59 2.97
N THR A 204 -8.62 -5.79 3.97
CA THR A 204 -7.76 -4.76 4.59
C THR A 204 -6.45 -5.34 5.13
N TYR A 205 -6.47 -6.58 5.63
CA TYR A 205 -5.32 -7.44 5.88
C TYR A 205 -5.70 -8.92 5.75
N THR A 206 -4.72 -9.78 5.52
CA THR A 206 -4.89 -11.24 5.50
C THR A 206 -4.12 -11.93 6.64
N PRO A 207 -4.47 -13.17 7.00
CA PRO A 207 -3.65 -13.97 7.89
C PRO A 207 -2.20 -14.15 7.38
N THR A 208 -2.01 -14.17 6.06
CA THR A 208 -0.69 -14.22 5.43
C THR A 208 0.10 -12.94 5.69
N ASP A 209 -0.53 -11.76 5.61
CA ASP A 209 0.10 -10.48 5.92
C ASP A 209 0.64 -10.49 7.35
N VAL A 210 -0.16 -10.96 8.32
CA VAL A 210 0.25 -11.08 9.72
C VAL A 210 1.41 -12.07 9.88
N GLN A 211 1.34 -13.23 9.24
CA GLN A 211 2.40 -14.24 9.30
C GLN A 211 3.73 -13.72 8.74
N LEU A 212 3.71 -13.04 7.59
CA LEU A 212 4.89 -12.45 6.96
C LEU A 212 5.51 -11.37 7.87
N ALA A 213 4.68 -10.48 8.43
CA ALA A 213 5.16 -9.44 9.35
C ALA A 213 5.76 -10.03 10.64
N VAL A 214 5.11 -11.03 11.24
CA VAL A 214 5.62 -11.74 12.42
C VAL A 214 6.95 -12.44 12.11
N ALA A 215 7.04 -13.10 10.95
CA ALA A 215 8.25 -13.77 10.50
C ALA A 215 9.40 -12.77 10.29
N ALA A 216 9.14 -11.62 9.67
CA ALA A 216 10.12 -10.56 9.45
C ALA A 216 10.64 -9.98 10.78
N LEU A 217 9.74 -9.67 11.73
CA LEU A 217 10.14 -9.18 13.05
C LEU A 217 11.00 -10.23 13.79
N ARG A 218 10.56 -11.49 13.80
CA ARG A 218 11.31 -12.58 14.44
C ARG A 218 12.70 -12.74 13.84
N GLU A 219 12.83 -12.70 12.52
CA GLU A 219 14.11 -12.81 11.84
C GLU A 219 15.03 -11.65 12.19
N LEU A 220 14.53 -10.41 12.15
CA LEU A 220 15.27 -9.22 12.55
C LEU A 220 15.85 -9.39 13.96
N LEU A 221 14.99 -9.79 14.91
CA LEU A 221 15.39 -9.97 16.30
C LEU A 221 16.45 -11.06 16.48
N ASN A 222 16.30 -12.20 15.78
CA ASN A 222 17.28 -13.30 15.83
C ASN A 222 18.63 -12.88 15.23
N VAL A 223 18.62 -12.15 14.12
CA VAL A 223 19.84 -11.68 13.44
C VAL A 223 20.60 -10.68 14.32
N ILE A 224 19.89 -9.78 15.01
CA ILE A 224 20.53 -8.86 15.97
C ILE A 224 21.16 -9.66 17.10
N GLU A 225 20.40 -10.58 17.70
CA GLU A 225 20.87 -11.42 18.82
C GLU A 225 22.13 -12.22 18.47
N ALA A 226 22.14 -12.85 17.29
CA ALA A 226 23.27 -13.63 16.80
C ALA A 226 24.54 -12.81 16.53
N ARG A 227 24.41 -11.48 16.35
CA ARG A 227 25.52 -10.57 16.09
C ARG A 227 26.06 -9.88 17.35
N LEU A 228 25.39 -10.03 18.50
CA LEU A 228 25.85 -9.43 19.74
C LEU A 228 27.08 -10.16 20.31
N PRO A 229 28.06 -9.42 20.86
CA PRO A 229 29.26 -10.03 21.42
C PRO A 229 28.92 -10.87 22.67
N PRO A 230 29.58 -12.04 22.88
CA PRO A 230 29.33 -12.91 24.03
C PRO A 230 29.46 -12.21 25.39
N SER A 231 30.29 -11.17 25.49
CA SER A 231 30.51 -10.42 26.74
C SER A 231 29.27 -9.63 27.20
N ALA A 232 28.36 -9.26 26.29
CA ALA A 232 27.10 -8.60 26.64
C ALA A 232 26.09 -9.56 27.30
N ALA A 233 26.24 -10.87 27.08
CA ALA A 233 25.41 -11.90 27.71
C ALA A 233 25.95 -12.34 29.10
N VAL A 234 27.27 -12.20 29.34
CA VAL A 234 27.93 -12.65 30.58
C VAL A 234 27.85 -11.60 31.70
N THR A 235 27.93 -10.31 31.39
CA THR A 235 27.84 -9.22 32.40
C THR A 235 26.47 -9.18 33.08
N THR A 236 25.40 -9.57 32.38
CA THR A 236 24.03 -9.66 32.91
C THR A 236 23.82 -10.90 33.80
N ALA A 237 24.42 -12.04 33.46
CA ALA A 237 24.34 -13.25 34.28
C ALA A 237 25.10 -13.15 35.61
N THR A 238 26.26 -12.46 35.62
CA THR A 238 27.05 -12.23 36.85
C THR A 238 26.41 -11.18 37.77
N ALA A 239 25.80 -10.13 37.23
CA ALA A 239 25.02 -9.16 38.01
C ALA A 239 23.78 -9.79 38.69
N ALA A 240 23.09 -10.70 38.00
CA ALA A 240 21.94 -11.42 38.53
C ALA A 240 22.28 -12.47 39.62
N THR A 241 23.55 -12.90 39.70
CA THR A 241 23.99 -13.89 40.70
C THR A 241 24.52 -13.23 41.98
N ILE A 242 25.05 -12.00 41.90
CA ILE A 242 25.61 -11.28 43.05
C ILE A 242 24.54 -10.49 43.82
N ALA A 243 23.51 -10.01 43.12
CA ALA A 243 22.34 -9.39 43.76
C ALA A 243 21.28 -10.47 43.99
N GLY A 244 21.14 -10.96 45.22
CA GLY A 244 20.03 -11.85 45.64
C GLY A 244 18.64 -11.18 45.62
N THR A 245 18.44 -10.20 44.74
CA THR A 245 17.19 -9.50 44.46
C THR A 245 16.77 -9.88 43.04
N SER A 246 15.58 -10.44 42.95
CA SER A 246 14.88 -10.83 41.73
C SER A 246 14.45 -9.63 40.88
N ASP A 247 15.40 -8.82 40.41
CA ASP A 247 15.11 -7.73 39.48
C ASP A 247 15.29 -8.23 38.04
N SER A 248 14.16 -8.56 37.41
CA SER A 248 14.04 -8.86 35.98
C SER A 248 14.26 -7.63 35.07
N SER A 249 15.04 -6.65 35.51
CA SER A 249 15.03 -5.27 34.98
C SER A 249 15.87 -5.05 33.70
N ASN A 250 16.70 -6.00 33.30
CA ASN A 250 17.61 -5.85 32.15
C ASN A 250 17.20 -6.61 30.88
N LEU A 251 16.03 -7.25 30.87
CA LEU A 251 15.55 -8.04 29.72
C LEU A 251 14.49 -7.26 28.94
N ALA A 252 14.81 -6.94 27.68
CA ALA A 252 13.88 -6.35 26.75
C ALA A 252 12.84 -7.38 26.32
N MET A 253 11.63 -7.22 26.83
CA MET A 253 10.45 -7.95 26.39
C MET A 253 9.65 -7.06 25.44
N LEU A 254 8.99 -7.66 24.45
CA LEU A 254 8.02 -6.94 23.63
C LEU A 254 6.90 -6.43 24.56
N PRO A 255 6.69 -5.11 24.70
CA PRO A 255 5.75 -4.58 25.69
C PRO A 255 4.32 -5.06 25.45
N TRP A 256 3.92 -5.16 24.18
CA TRP A 256 2.62 -5.70 23.77
C TRP A 256 2.51 -7.22 23.90
N ALA A 257 3.56 -7.94 24.33
CA ALA A 257 3.40 -9.33 24.73
C ALA A 257 2.76 -9.48 26.12
N VAL A 258 2.77 -8.41 26.93
CA VAL A 258 2.14 -8.40 28.25
C VAL A 258 0.62 -8.21 28.10
N PRO A 259 -0.22 -9.14 28.60
CA PRO A 259 -1.68 -9.03 28.48
C PRO A 259 -2.25 -7.71 29.02
N SER A 260 -1.80 -7.26 30.19
CA SER A 260 -2.28 -5.98 30.77
C SER A 260 -1.88 -4.77 29.95
N VAL A 261 -0.69 -4.78 29.33
CA VAL A 261 -0.27 -3.67 28.45
C VAL A 261 -1.14 -3.61 27.21
N ARG A 262 -1.44 -4.75 26.56
CA ARG A 262 -2.35 -4.81 25.40
C ARG A 262 -3.76 -4.32 25.71
N GLU A 263 -4.29 -4.68 26.88
CA GLU A 263 -5.61 -4.22 27.29
C GLU A 263 -5.63 -2.71 27.51
N GLU A 264 -4.58 -2.17 28.15
CA GLU A 264 -4.44 -0.74 28.41
C GLU A 264 -4.14 0.09 27.14
N THR A 265 -3.48 -0.49 26.12
CA THR A 265 -3.17 0.22 24.86
C THR A 265 -4.40 0.49 23.99
N ARG A 266 -5.52 -0.20 24.23
CA ARG A 266 -6.76 -0.11 23.44
C ARG A 266 -6.55 -0.35 21.93
N ILE A 267 -5.60 -1.22 21.57
CA ILE A 267 -5.47 -1.73 20.20
C ILE A 267 -6.67 -2.63 19.90
N LEU A 268 -7.30 -2.48 18.74
CA LEU A 268 -8.49 -3.25 18.37
C LEU A 268 -8.11 -4.72 18.09
N PRO A 269 -8.74 -5.71 18.75
CA PRO A 269 -8.41 -7.12 18.52
C PRO A 269 -8.69 -7.62 17.10
N ASN A 270 -9.66 -7.02 16.42
CA ASN A 270 -10.05 -7.33 15.04
C ASN A 270 -9.34 -6.47 13.99
N SER A 271 -8.15 -5.96 14.31
CA SER A 271 -7.30 -5.19 13.39
C SER A 271 -6.01 -5.95 13.09
N PHE A 272 -5.32 -5.57 12.01
CA PHE A 272 -3.96 -6.04 11.73
C PHE A 272 -3.04 -5.83 12.94
N ALA A 273 -3.08 -4.65 13.58
CA ALA A 273 -2.25 -4.33 14.73
C ALA A 273 -2.51 -5.28 15.92
N GLY A 274 -3.78 -5.59 16.19
CA GLY A 274 -4.18 -6.55 17.22
C GLY A 274 -3.69 -7.96 16.90
N ALA A 275 -3.97 -8.45 15.69
CA ALA A 275 -3.55 -9.76 15.23
C ALA A 275 -2.02 -9.93 15.23
N PHE A 276 -1.28 -8.89 14.81
CA PHE A 276 0.18 -8.84 14.85
C PHE A 276 0.72 -8.88 16.29
N CYS A 277 0.16 -8.07 17.20
CA CYS A 277 0.55 -8.07 18.60
C CYS A 277 0.31 -9.44 19.26
N ASP A 278 -0.83 -10.07 18.98
CA ASP A 278 -1.21 -11.38 19.51
C ASP A 278 -0.31 -12.50 18.98
N ALA A 279 -0.05 -12.50 17.67
CA ALA A 279 0.81 -13.48 17.03
C ALA A 279 2.27 -13.33 17.50
N THR A 280 2.81 -12.11 17.57
CA THR A 280 4.17 -11.88 18.09
C THR A 280 4.29 -12.22 19.57
N ALA A 281 3.26 -11.95 20.39
CA ALA A 281 3.23 -12.37 21.78
C ALA A 281 3.39 -13.89 21.92
N THR A 282 2.77 -14.68 21.03
CA THR A 282 2.86 -16.14 21.09
C THR A 282 4.17 -16.67 20.50
N THR A 283 4.55 -16.19 19.32
CA THR A 283 5.65 -16.76 18.52
C THR A 283 7.02 -16.24 18.94
N CYS A 284 7.10 -15.02 19.48
CA CYS A 284 8.37 -14.44 19.93
C CYS A 284 8.63 -14.65 21.42
N MET A 285 7.67 -15.19 22.21
CA MET A 285 7.77 -15.29 23.67
C MET A 285 8.91 -16.17 24.19
N THR A 286 9.25 -17.23 23.46
CA THR A 286 10.40 -18.08 23.79
C THR A 286 11.74 -17.37 23.59
N SER A 287 11.75 -16.28 22.81
CA SER A 287 12.92 -15.45 22.51
C SER A 287 12.87 -14.05 23.16
N THR A 288 11.82 -13.68 23.91
CA THR A 288 11.60 -12.30 24.40
C THR A 288 12.32 -11.93 25.70
N ARG A 289 13.35 -12.68 26.10
CA ARG A 289 14.27 -12.23 27.15
C ARG A 289 15.57 -11.82 26.49
N ARG A 290 15.54 -10.68 25.80
CA ARG A 290 16.71 -10.20 25.04
C ARG A 290 17.51 -9.18 25.82
N SER A 291 18.81 -9.17 25.61
CA SER A 291 19.75 -8.22 26.24
C SER A 291 19.82 -6.86 25.52
N PHE A 292 19.03 -6.66 24.46
CA PHE A 292 19.07 -5.45 23.64
C PHE A 292 17.69 -4.83 23.45
N TRP A 293 17.68 -3.51 23.35
CA TRP A 293 16.47 -2.70 23.15
C TRP A 293 16.40 -2.06 21.76
N TYR A 294 17.56 -1.76 21.17
CA TYR A 294 17.68 -1.13 19.86
C TYR A 294 17.65 -2.15 18.74
N LEU A 295 16.83 -1.88 17.72
CA LEU A 295 16.70 -2.68 16.49
C LEU A 295 17.53 -2.11 15.34
N ALA A 296 17.79 -0.81 15.40
CA ALA A 296 18.68 -0.08 14.51
C ALA A 296 19.26 1.13 15.26
N PRO A 297 20.29 1.82 14.74
CA PRO A 297 20.75 3.08 15.33
C PRO A 297 19.59 4.05 15.51
N GLY A 298 19.33 4.45 16.76
CA GLY A 298 18.24 5.35 17.11
C GLY A 298 16.82 4.75 17.06
N ILE A 299 16.62 3.47 16.71
CA ILE A 299 15.29 2.83 16.72
C ILE A 299 15.26 1.71 17.76
N ARG A 300 14.30 1.75 18.69
CA ARG A 300 14.18 0.78 19.77
C ARG A 300 12.76 0.31 20.03
N LEU A 301 12.66 -0.76 20.81
CA LEU A 301 11.41 -1.18 21.43
C LEU A 301 10.95 -0.11 22.45
N PRO A 302 9.64 0.16 22.54
CA PRO A 302 9.11 1.05 23.57
C PRO A 302 9.29 0.45 24.97
N MET A 303 9.32 1.31 25.99
CA MET A 303 9.13 0.91 27.37
C MET A 303 7.66 0.58 27.64
N ILE A 304 7.37 -0.20 28.68
CA ILE A 304 5.99 -0.51 29.08
C ILE A 304 5.15 0.76 29.31
N ALA A 305 5.74 1.79 29.95
CA ALA A 305 5.07 3.05 30.18
C ALA A 305 4.75 3.80 28.87
N GLU A 306 5.68 3.81 27.92
CA GLU A 306 5.48 4.41 26.59
C GLU A 306 4.42 3.65 25.79
N SER A 307 4.44 2.31 25.85
CA SER A 307 3.41 1.48 25.21
C SER A 307 2.02 1.73 25.77
N ARG A 308 1.88 1.94 27.09
CA ARG A 308 0.61 2.31 27.73
C ARG A 308 0.13 3.71 27.33
N ALA A 309 1.07 4.60 27.01
CA ALA A 309 0.83 5.97 26.59
C ALA A 309 0.77 6.09 25.06
N GLN A 310 -0.02 5.22 24.39
CA GLN A 310 -0.22 5.30 22.94
C GLN A 310 -0.73 6.69 22.54
N PRO A 311 -0.12 7.37 21.54
CA PRO A 311 -0.46 8.76 21.17
C PRO A 311 -1.92 8.99 20.80
N PHE A 312 -2.61 7.95 20.32
CA PHE A 312 -4.00 8.01 19.85
C PHE A 312 -4.99 7.30 20.78
N ARG A 313 -4.55 6.88 21.98
CA ARG A 313 -5.35 6.06 22.92
C ARG A 313 -6.68 6.70 23.30
N ASP A 314 -6.64 7.99 23.61
CA ASP A 314 -7.77 8.77 24.13
C ASP A 314 -8.37 9.72 23.10
N TYR A 315 -7.99 9.58 21.83
CA TYR A 315 -8.52 10.42 20.78
C TYR A 315 -10.00 10.11 20.53
N GLU A 316 -10.83 11.14 20.68
CA GLU A 316 -12.26 11.09 20.45
C GLU A 316 -12.59 11.25 18.96
N TYR A 317 -13.49 10.40 18.44
CA TYR A 317 -13.92 10.46 17.04
C TYR A 317 -14.73 11.73 16.77
N ALA A 318 -14.46 12.37 15.62
CA ALA A 318 -15.15 13.58 15.19
C ALA A 318 -16.66 13.37 14.93
N PRO A 319 -17.12 12.20 14.40
CA PRO A 319 -18.55 11.89 14.34
C PRO A 319 -19.00 11.07 15.56
N TRP A 320 -20.05 11.53 16.24
CA TRP A 320 -20.59 10.87 17.44
C TRP A 320 -21.20 9.49 17.13
N TYR A 321 -21.73 9.28 15.93
CA TYR A 321 -22.40 8.03 15.52
C TYR A 321 -21.43 6.85 15.33
N LEU A 322 -20.18 7.10 14.89
CA LEU A 322 -19.14 6.06 14.81
C LEU A 322 -18.72 5.53 16.20
N ARG A 323 -19.02 6.28 17.28
CA ARG A 323 -18.78 5.83 18.66
C ARG A 323 -19.75 4.72 19.08
N GLU A 324 -20.96 4.72 18.52
CA GLU A 324 -22.07 3.85 18.92
C GLU A 324 -22.08 2.51 18.17
N LEU A 325 -21.25 2.36 17.14
CA LEU A 325 -21.20 1.18 16.28
C LEU A 325 -19.87 0.42 16.51
N PRO A 326 -19.82 -0.61 17.38
CA PRO A 326 -18.58 -1.30 17.75
C PRO A 326 -17.79 -1.90 16.58
N ARG A 327 -18.48 -2.24 15.48
CA ARG A 327 -17.90 -2.78 14.25
C ARG A 327 -17.31 -1.70 13.33
N LEU A 328 -17.74 -0.44 13.49
CA LEU A 328 -17.31 0.70 12.70
C LEU A 328 -16.31 1.58 13.46
N ARG A 329 -15.68 1.06 14.51
CA ARG A 329 -14.63 1.81 15.23
C ARG A 329 -13.40 1.90 14.32
N PRO A 330 -12.98 3.10 13.90
CA PRO A 330 -11.80 3.26 13.06
C PRO A 330 -10.56 2.71 13.75
N ILE A 331 -9.70 2.02 13.00
CA ILE A 331 -8.40 1.58 13.49
C ILE A 331 -7.51 2.80 13.65
N ARG A 332 -6.85 2.89 14.80
CA ARG A 332 -6.01 4.02 15.18
C ARG A 332 -4.56 3.73 14.82
N PRO A 333 -3.78 4.75 14.44
CA PRO A 333 -2.35 4.58 14.29
C PRO A 333 -1.75 4.08 15.60
N THR A 334 -0.93 3.02 15.51
CA THR A 334 -0.36 2.35 16.68
C THR A 334 1.16 2.48 16.65
N LEU A 335 1.74 3.12 17.67
CA LEU A 335 3.19 3.25 17.81
C LEU A 335 3.78 1.90 18.24
N LEU A 336 4.54 1.27 17.34
CA LEU A 336 5.20 0.00 17.58
C LEU A 336 6.66 0.16 18.01
N LEU A 337 7.42 1.03 17.35
CA LEU A 337 8.84 1.27 17.65
C LEU A 337 9.07 2.74 17.92
N VAL A 338 10.01 3.06 18.81
CA VAL A 338 10.34 4.44 19.19
C VAL A 338 11.66 4.83 18.53
N ALA A 339 11.73 6.06 18.02
CA ALA A 339 12.97 6.66 17.53
C ALA A 339 13.55 7.61 18.59
N ASP A 340 14.78 7.41 19.02
CA ASP A 340 15.50 8.28 19.95
C ASP A 340 16.33 9.35 19.20
N PRO A 341 16.64 10.50 19.83
CA PRO A 341 17.48 11.53 19.22
C PRO A 341 18.96 11.12 19.20
N GLU A 342 19.77 11.75 18.34
CA GLU A 342 21.22 11.51 18.24
C GLU A 342 21.96 11.84 19.56
N ASP A 343 21.52 12.87 20.29
CA ASP A 343 22.14 13.33 21.54
C ASP A 343 21.46 12.72 22.78
N SER A 344 21.85 11.49 23.10
CA SER A 344 21.28 10.66 24.18
C SER A 344 21.73 11.04 25.61
N SER A 345 21.87 12.33 25.93
CA SER A 345 22.34 12.74 27.27
C SER A 345 21.27 13.16 28.28
N SER A 346 19.99 13.41 27.93
CA SER A 346 19.08 13.95 28.98
C SER A 346 17.55 13.95 28.80
N SER A 347 16.88 13.03 28.07
CA SER A 347 15.41 12.95 28.20
C SER A 347 14.85 11.54 28.34
N SER A 348 14.06 11.33 29.40
CA SER A 348 13.28 10.12 29.69
C SER A 348 12.05 9.95 28.77
N SER A 349 11.97 10.71 27.68
CA SER A 349 10.82 10.76 26.79
C SER A 349 11.28 10.82 25.34
N PRO A 350 10.55 10.16 24.43
CA PRO A 350 10.89 10.14 23.02
C PRO A 350 10.82 11.55 22.42
N PRO A 351 11.65 11.85 21.41
CA PRO A 351 11.63 13.13 20.72
C PRO A 351 10.29 13.28 20.02
N MET A 352 9.70 14.47 20.15
CA MET A 352 8.41 14.79 19.56
C MET A 352 8.65 15.39 18.17
N ALA A 353 8.11 14.75 17.14
CA ALA A 353 8.17 15.20 15.76
C ALA A 353 6.78 15.65 15.31
N VAL A 354 6.71 16.76 14.55
CA VAL A 354 5.47 17.19 13.90
C VAL A 354 5.43 16.50 12.54
N PRO A 355 4.48 15.58 12.30
CA PRO A 355 4.28 14.99 10.98
C PRO A 355 3.83 16.05 9.98
N ASP A 356 4.32 15.98 8.75
CA ASP A 356 3.90 16.82 7.62
C ASP A 356 2.36 16.83 7.46
N PRO A 357 1.69 18.00 7.36
CA PRO A 357 0.24 18.10 7.26
C PRO A 357 -0.44 17.22 6.18
N GLY A 358 0.25 16.80 5.12
CA GLY A 358 -0.28 15.91 4.07
C GLY A 358 -0.26 14.41 4.38
N ILE A 359 0.05 14.01 5.61
CA ILE A 359 0.25 12.63 6.04
C ILE A 359 -1.03 12.01 6.66
N ASP A 360 -1.29 10.71 6.42
CA ASP A 360 -2.42 9.95 6.98
C ASP A 360 -2.47 9.92 8.52
N LEU A 361 -1.33 10.10 9.21
CA LEU A 361 -1.30 10.31 10.67
C LEU A 361 -2.04 11.60 11.09
N ASN A 362 -2.15 12.60 10.22
CA ASN A 362 -2.79 13.90 10.47
C ASN A 362 -4.27 13.94 10.09
N ASP A 363 -4.71 13.06 9.20
CA ASP A 363 -6.11 12.95 8.78
C ASP A 363 -7.09 12.65 9.90
N PHE A 364 -6.61 12.08 11.01
CA PHE A 364 -7.40 11.91 12.24
C PHE A 364 -7.92 13.26 12.80
N LEU A 365 -7.27 14.38 12.45
CA LEU A 365 -7.59 15.73 12.90
C LEU A 365 -8.42 16.51 11.88
N THR A 366 -8.18 16.27 10.60
CA THR A 366 -8.56 17.17 9.51
C THR A 366 -9.73 16.66 8.67
N SER A 367 -10.11 15.38 8.77
CA SER A 367 -10.95 14.72 7.75
C SER A 367 -12.32 15.36 7.45
N ARG A 368 -12.85 16.30 8.26
CA ARG A 368 -13.98 17.17 7.84
C ARG A 368 -13.98 18.59 8.41
N ARG A 369 -12.95 19.02 9.12
CA ARG A 369 -12.88 20.41 9.61
C ARG A 369 -11.95 21.18 8.71
N GLN A 370 -12.51 22.07 7.89
CA GLN A 370 -11.82 23.21 7.25
C GLN A 370 -11.26 24.21 8.28
N VAL A 371 -10.69 23.70 9.38
CA VAL A 371 -10.08 24.49 10.43
C VAL A 371 -8.65 23.98 10.52
N SER A 372 -7.73 24.78 10.01
CA SER A 372 -6.29 24.63 10.15
C SER A 372 -5.89 24.72 11.62
N LEU A 373 -6.15 23.65 12.37
CA LEU A 373 -5.60 23.46 13.70
C LEU A 373 -4.11 23.10 13.57
N PRO A 374 -3.24 23.60 14.46
CA PRO A 374 -1.84 23.18 14.45
C PRO A 374 -1.76 21.67 14.70
N VAL A 375 -1.05 20.98 13.81
CA VAL A 375 -0.78 19.54 13.93
C VAL A 375 0.05 19.33 15.21
N PRO A 376 -0.44 18.54 16.20
CA PRO A 376 0.28 18.28 17.42
C PRO A 376 1.51 17.41 17.12
N ALA A 377 2.62 17.72 17.78
CA ALA A 377 3.80 16.87 17.75
C ALA A 377 3.49 15.50 18.38
N ARG A 378 4.17 14.45 17.90
CA ARG A 378 3.99 13.05 18.35
C ARG A 378 5.34 12.37 18.54
N PRO A 379 5.44 11.31 19.36
CA PRO A 379 6.68 10.56 19.50
C PRO A 379 7.20 10.10 18.13
N ALA A 380 8.46 10.35 17.83
CA ALA A 380 9.08 9.79 16.64
C ALA A 380 9.17 8.26 16.76
N GLY A 381 8.98 7.55 15.65
CA GLY A 381 8.92 6.09 15.66
C GLY A 381 8.16 5.48 14.48
N LEU A 382 8.03 4.15 14.53
CA LEU A 382 7.28 3.37 13.54
C LEU A 382 5.83 3.21 14.00
N TYR A 383 4.90 3.72 13.20
CA TYR A 383 3.46 3.61 13.39
C TYR A 383 2.88 2.58 12.42
N LEU A 384 1.96 1.74 12.88
CA LEU A 384 1.03 1.05 11.99
C LEU A 384 -0.05 2.01 11.52
N SER A 385 -0.51 1.83 10.29
CA SER A 385 -1.51 2.67 9.64
C SER A 385 -2.88 2.62 10.33
N ARG A 386 -3.69 3.65 10.06
CA ARG A 386 -5.12 3.70 10.44
C ARG A 386 -5.98 2.90 9.46
N ASP A 387 -7.24 2.73 9.83
CA ASP A 387 -8.28 2.44 8.84
C ASP A 387 -8.63 3.77 8.15
N ASP A 388 -8.39 3.84 6.85
CA ASP A 388 -8.92 4.93 6.03
C ASP A 388 -10.13 4.44 5.26
N SER A 389 -11.24 4.37 5.98
CA SER A 389 -12.57 4.07 5.46
C SER A 389 -13.02 5.02 4.34
N GLY A 390 -12.35 6.15 4.16
CA GLY A 390 -12.62 7.08 3.07
C GLY A 390 -12.03 6.64 1.73
N ASN A 391 -10.91 5.90 1.71
CA ASN A 391 -10.29 5.49 0.44
C ASN A 391 -9.11 4.49 0.48
N ARG A 392 -8.73 3.84 1.59
CA ARG A 392 -7.48 3.04 1.62
C ARG A 392 -7.54 1.83 2.55
N ALA A 393 -7.81 0.67 1.96
CA ALA A 393 -7.90 -0.61 2.64
C ALA A 393 -6.52 -1.23 2.98
N TRP A 394 -5.61 -0.52 3.67
CA TRP A 394 -4.31 -1.09 4.05
C TRP A 394 -4.02 -0.97 5.54
N GLU A 395 -4.71 -1.77 6.35
CA GLU A 395 -4.38 -1.92 7.77
C GLU A 395 -2.95 -2.44 8.01
N SER A 396 -2.38 -3.16 7.05
CA SER A 396 -1.01 -3.67 7.10
C SER A 396 0.06 -2.62 6.74
N GLY A 397 -0.34 -1.38 6.45
CA GLY A 397 0.58 -0.29 6.19
C GLY A 397 1.36 0.11 7.44
N CYS A 398 2.50 0.76 7.23
CA CYS A 398 3.26 1.37 8.32
C CYS A 398 3.96 2.66 7.86
N HIS A 399 4.25 3.52 8.82
CA HIS A 399 4.80 4.85 8.63
C HIS A 399 5.94 5.09 9.62
N LEU A 400 7.12 5.43 9.12
CA LEU A 400 8.24 5.82 9.98
C LEU A 400 8.30 7.35 10.10
N LEU A 401 8.02 7.86 11.31
CA LEU A 401 8.18 9.27 11.67
C LEU A 401 9.54 9.47 12.32
N LEU A 402 10.37 10.36 11.76
CA LEU A 402 11.72 10.62 12.26
C LEU A 402 11.79 11.98 12.96
N PRO A 403 12.66 12.13 13.97
CA PRO A 403 12.86 13.42 14.64
C PRO A 403 13.78 14.36 13.85
N PHE A 404 14.29 13.92 12.70
CA PHE A 404 15.16 14.66 11.80
C PHE A 404 14.76 14.42 10.35
N SER A 405 15.14 15.35 9.46
CA SER A 405 14.91 15.21 8.02
C SER A 405 15.87 14.19 7.41
N ILE A 406 15.35 13.37 6.50
CA ILE A 406 16.16 12.48 5.68
C ILE A 406 16.06 12.91 4.22
N GLY A 407 17.07 12.55 3.43
CA GLY A 407 17.03 12.77 1.99
C GLY A 407 17.90 13.92 1.50
N GLU A 408 18.21 14.95 2.31
CA GLU A 408 18.94 16.18 1.91
C GLU A 408 20.28 15.96 1.17
N GLN A 409 20.94 14.82 1.35
CA GLN A 409 22.19 14.47 0.66
C GLN A 409 21.99 13.58 -0.60
N GLY A 410 20.74 13.24 -0.94
CA GLY A 410 20.39 12.41 -2.10
C GLY A 410 20.74 10.92 -1.98
N TRP A 411 21.17 10.47 -0.80
CA TRP A 411 21.56 9.07 -0.57
C TRP A 411 20.39 8.14 -0.27
N VAL A 412 19.29 8.69 0.21
CA VAL A 412 18.11 7.91 0.56
C VAL A 412 17.35 7.56 -0.71
N ARG A 413 17.10 6.26 -0.91
CA ARG A 413 16.36 5.73 -2.05
C ARG A 413 15.10 5.00 -1.58
N ARG A 414 14.03 5.12 -2.36
CA ARG A 414 12.81 4.30 -2.24
C ARG A 414 13.11 2.87 -2.71
N SER A 415 12.20 1.93 -2.44
CA SER A 415 12.35 0.52 -2.84
C SER A 415 12.42 0.30 -4.36
N ASP A 416 11.90 1.24 -5.15
CA ASP A 416 12.04 1.27 -6.62
C ASP A 416 13.38 1.87 -7.10
N GLY A 417 14.28 2.23 -6.18
CA GLY A 417 15.59 2.80 -6.45
C GLY A 417 15.62 4.32 -6.66
N THR A 418 14.46 4.98 -6.63
CA THR A 418 14.34 6.43 -6.88
C THR A 418 14.77 7.23 -5.67
N ILE A 419 15.29 8.45 -5.90
CA ILE A 419 15.81 9.30 -4.82
C ILE A 419 14.64 9.87 -4.02
N MET A 420 14.71 9.76 -2.69
CA MET A 420 13.69 10.29 -1.80
C MET A 420 13.64 11.83 -1.85
N GLY A 421 12.44 12.40 -1.84
CA GLY A 421 12.22 13.85 -1.86
C GLY A 421 12.36 14.50 -3.24
N ARG A 422 12.54 13.71 -4.31
CA ARG A 422 12.52 14.19 -5.70
C ARG A 422 11.07 14.34 -6.18
N GLU A 423 10.68 15.55 -6.56
CA GLU A 423 9.40 15.83 -7.22
C GLU A 423 9.54 15.69 -8.75
N TYR A 424 8.48 15.26 -9.42
CA TYR A 424 8.54 14.89 -10.85
C TYR A 424 8.51 16.09 -11.80
N THR A 425 8.06 17.23 -11.29
CA THR A 425 7.85 18.51 -11.99
C THR A 425 9.13 19.35 -12.13
N ASP A 426 10.19 19.02 -11.41
CA ASP A 426 11.42 19.83 -11.38
C ASP A 426 12.37 19.46 -12.54
N ASP A 427 12.19 20.15 -13.67
CA ASP A 427 13.09 20.14 -14.84
C ASP A 427 14.48 20.74 -14.57
N ILE A 428 14.71 21.32 -13.38
CA ILE A 428 15.96 21.99 -13.01
C ILE A 428 16.62 21.20 -11.88
N LEU A 429 17.54 20.28 -12.25
CA LEU A 429 18.44 19.53 -11.37
C LEU A 429 17.82 19.20 -9.99
N PRO A 430 16.95 18.18 -9.91
CA PRO A 430 16.15 17.91 -8.73
C PRO A 430 17.03 17.80 -7.49
N GLY A 431 16.80 18.73 -6.57
CA GLY A 431 17.44 18.74 -5.27
C GLY A 431 16.84 17.61 -4.42
N PRO A 432 17.64 16.85 -3.69
CA PRO A 432 17.11 16.01 -2.62
C PRO A 432 16.20 16.80 -1.67
N GLY A 433 14.95 16.35 -1.51
CA GLY A 433 14.00 16.99 -0.61
C GLY A 433 14.40 16.83 0.85
N LYS A 434 14.18 17.90 1.64
CA LYS A 434 14.31 17.88 3.10
C LYS A 434 12.95 17.53 3.71
N SER A 435 12.59 16.25 3.72
CA SER A 435 11.29 15.83 4.20
C SER A 435 11.37 15.15 5.56
N ASN A 436 10.51 15.58 6.50
CA ASN A 436 10.05 14.72 7.59
C ASN A 436 8.89 13.88 7.02
N SER A 437 9.23 12.95 6.14
CA SER A 437 8.27 12.14 5.39
C SER A 437 8.25 10.72 5.92
N GLU A 438 7.08 10.10 5.85
CA GLU A 438 6.91 8.68 6.13
C GLU A 438 7.66 7.84 5.10
N LEU A 439 8.41 6.85 5.58
CA LEU A 439 8.93 5.79 4.72
C LEU A 439 7.83 4.73 4.54
N TYR A 440 7.19 4.73 3.37
CA TYR A 440 6.24 3.71 2.98
C TYR A 440 6.96 2.49 2.37
N GLN A 441 6.54 1.27 2.72
CA GLN A 441 6.93 0.07 1.99
C GLN A 441 6.06 -0.07 0.74
N CYS A 442 6.65 0.13 -0.44
CA CYS A 442 6.03 -0.38 -1.67
C CYS A 442 6.09 -1.91 -1.63
N VAL A 443 4.94 -2.58 -1.69
CA VAL A 443 4.85 -4.02 -1.97
C VAL A 443 5.15 -4.27 -3.44
#